data_AF-A0A4W2CLC4-F1
#
_entry.id   AF-A0A4W2CLC4-F1
#
_cell.length_a   1.000
_cell.length_b   1.000
_cell.length_c   1.000
_cell.angle_alpha   90.00
_cell.angle_beta   90.00
_cell.angle_gamma   90.00
#
_symmetry.space_group_name_H-M   'P 1'
#
loop_
_entity.id
_entity.type
_entity.pdbx_description
1 polymer ?
#
loop_
_entity_poly.entity_id
_entity_poly.type
_entity_poly.pdbx_seq_one_letter_code
_entity_poly.pdbx_strand_id
1 'polypeptide(L)'
;MNAGMGGFWPEPWLTRSLGYPGLALAAALLLLVLCLNARRTRRPGEPPLIKGWLPYFGQALKLQKDPLGFMTSLQKQYGDIFTLLLGGKYITFILDPFHYTSVAKNQKLSFQIFTNKFLKRVFSIKKMLTDSDLIDEIHSTYQFLQGKHLDILMESTMQNLKQVFEPQLLKTTSWSTEYLLPFCNSVIFEMTFTTIYGNILADDKKTFITELKDDFLKFDEKFTRLASGIPIELLGNIKSVRTKLIKDLTIESLAKLQGMSEVVQRRNDILEKYYTPKDTEIGAHHLGLLWASVTNTVPTMFWAMYYLLRNPKAMAVLRDEIDHLLQSTGQKKGPGFSIYLTREQLDSLVYLESTILEVLRLCSFSGIFRFVQEDLTLHLESQDCCLRKGDFVVIFPPILHHDPEIFEAPDGLLFSSRTQMSDCQLLCLRKYSSQFRNSLLTGKTSKCLSHSSPASGNQEKRDCTGSESLDQTDGMCSGRDT
;
A
#
# COMPACT_ATOMS: atom_id res chain seq x y z
N MET A 1 41.31 45.14 43.44
CA MET A 1 41.46 45.79 42.12
C MET A 1 40.45 45.15 41.18
N ASN A 2 39.45 45.94 40.77
CA ASN A 2 38.41 45.53 39.82
C ASN A 2 39.03 45.29 38.43
N ALA A 3 38.73 44.16 37.82
CA ALA A 3 38.81 43.98 36.37
C ALA A 3 37.63 43.10 35.96
N GLY A 4 36.62 43.74 35.36
CA GLY A 4 35.39 43.10 34.93
C GLY A 4 35.59 42.17 33.73
N MET A 5 35.00 40.99 33.81
CA MET A 5 34.82 40.08 32.70
C MET A 5 33.73 40.62 31.76
N GLY A 6 34.12 41.09 30.59
CA GLY A 6 33.20 41.41 29.48
C GLY A 6 32.77 40.13 28.78
N GLY A 7 31.50 39.75 28.92
CA GLY A 7 30.90 38.65 28.18
C GLY A 7 30.72 39.00 26.70
N PHE A 8 31.27 38.16 25.82
CA PHE A 8 30.94 38.17 24.41
C PHE A 8 29.59 37.47 24.21
N TRP A 9 28.52 38.25 24.10
CA TRP A 9 27.24 37.80 23.56
C TRP A 9 27.32 37.81 22.03
N PRO A 10 26.91 36.75 21.31
CA PRO A 10 26.70 36.84 19.89
C PRO A 10 25.45 37.70 19.64
N GLU A 11 25.63 38.77 18.86
CA GLU A 11 24.56 39.71 18.52
C GLU A 11 23.43 39.08 17.68
N PRO A 12 22.18 39.58 17.82
CA PRO A 12 21.00 39.02 17.16
C PRO A 12 20.75 39.67 15.78
N TRP A 13 21.50 39.28 14.74
CA TRP A 13 21.28 39.84 13.38
C TRP A 13 20.37 39.00 12.47
N LEU A 14 19.75 37.92 12.97
CA LEU A 14 19.04 36.94 12.13
C LEU A 14 17.51 36.92 12.26
N THR A 15 16.89 37.99 12.74
CA THR A 15 15.42 38.06 12.88
C THR A 15 14.81 39.38 12.40
N ARG A 16 15.30 39.99 11.31
CA ARG A 16 14.46 40.94 10.57
C ARG A 16 13.51 40.17 9.65
N SER A 17 12.26 40.03 10.10
CA SER A 17 11.14 39.62 9.23
C SER A 17 11.14 40.48 7.97
N LEU A 18 11.05 39.85 6.79
CA LEU A 18 10.90 40.57 5.52
C LEU A 18 9.68 41.50 5.63
N GLY A 19 9.87 42.81 5.41
CA GLY A 19 8.74 43.74 5.31
C GLY A 19 7.79 43.30 4.18
N TYR A 20 6.54 43.78 4.20
CA TYR A 20 5.52 43.52 3.16
C TYR A 20 6.05 43.54 1.70
N PRO A 21 6.87 44.52 1.25
CA PRO A 21 7.44 44.50 -0.10
C PRO A 21 8.41 43.34 -0.35
N GLY A 22 9.17 42.92 0.66
CA GLY A 22 10.07 41.76 0.58
C GLY A 22 9.30 40.44 0.46
N LEU A 23 8.20 40.30 1.20
CA LEU A 23 7.30 39.14 1.08
C LEU A 23 6.60 39.10 -0.29
N ALA A 24 6.16 40.26 -0.80
CA ALA A 24 5.56 40.35 -2.12
C ALA A 24 6.54 39.99 -3.24
N LEU A 25 7.79 40.46 -3.16
CA LEU A 25 8.84 40.11 -4.11
C LEU A 25 9.17 38.61 -4.06
N ALA A 26 9.30 38.03 -2.86
CA ALA A 26 9.54 36.60 -2.69
C ALA A 26 8.40 35.76 -3.27
N ALA A 27 7.14 36.15 -3.05
CA ALA A 27 5.98 35.48 -3.62
C ALA A 27 5.95 35.59 -5.16
N ALA A 28 6.29 36.74 -5.72
CA ALA A 28 6.35 36.95 -7.16
C ALA A 28 7.45 36.11 -7.82
N LEU A 29 8.65 36.06 -7.22
CA LEU A 29 9.75 35.21 -7.69
C LEU A 29 9.39 33.73 -7.61
N LEU A 30 8.73 33.30 -6.52
CA LEU A 30 8.25 31.93 -6.38
C LEU A 30 7.25 31.59 -7.49
N LEU A 31 6.24 32.44 -7.71
CA LEU A 31 5.25 32.27 -8.78
C LEU A 31 5.93 32.20 -10.16
N LEU A 32 6.91 33.07 -10.42
CA LEU A 32 7.68 33.05 -11.67
C LEU A 32 8.39 31.71 -11.86
N VAL A 33 9.09 31.20 -10.84
CA VAL A 33 9.77 29.90 -10.89
C VAL A 33 8.78 28.76 -11.12
N LEU A 34 7.63 28.76 -10.44
CA LEU A 34 6.58 27.75 -10.62
C LEU A 34 6.00 27.77 -12.05
N CYS A 35 5.77 28.97 -12.60
CA CYS A 35 5.31 29.16 -13.97
C CYS A 35 6.34 28.70 -15.00
N LEU A 36 7.63 29.04 -14.81
CA LEU A 36 8.72 28.61 -15.69
C LEU A 36 8.85 27.08 -15.70
N ASN A 37 8.73 26.43 -14.54
CA ASN A 37 8.79 24.97 -14.43
C ASN A 37 7.57 24.25 -15.05
N ALA A 38 6.45 24.94 -15.24
CA ALA A 38 5.22 24.40 -15.84
C ALA A 38 5.12 24.61 -17.38
N ARG A 39 6.16 25.16 -18.02
CA ARG A 39 6.16 25.48 -19.46
C ARG A 39 6.29 24.29 -20.40
N ARG A 40 6.39 23.05 -19.89
CA ARG A 40 6.50 21.86 -20.75
C ARG A 40 5.38 21.79 -21.77
N THR A 41 5.74 21.58 -23.03
CA THR A 41 4.84 21.27 -24.14
C THR A 41 5.00 19.80 -24.54
N ARG A 42 3.95 19.20 -25.10
CA ARG A 42 3.96 17.83 -25.65
C ARG A 42 4.88 17.79 -26.89
N ARG A 43 5.78 16.82 -26.97
CA ARG A 43 6.57 16.53 -28.18
C ARG A 43 5.82 15.53 -29.09
N PRO A 44 6.18 15.43 -30.38
CA PRO A 44 5.68 14.36 -31.24
C PRO A 44 5.91 12.98 -30.62
N GLY A 45 4.94 12.07 -30.75
CA GLY A 45 4.99 10.72 -30.20
C GLY A 45 4.70 10.59 -28.69
N GLU A 46 4.60 11.70 -27.96
CA GLU A 46 4.25 11.63 -26.53
C GLU A 46 2.74 11.48 -26.30
N PRO A 47 2.33 10.93 -25.15
CA PRO A 47 0.93 10.93 -24.74
C PRO A 47 0.32 12.35 -24.66
N PRO A 48 -1.01 12.47 -24.69
CA PRO A 48 -1.71 13.70 -24.33
C PRO A 48 -1.21 14.25 -22.98
N LEU A 49 -0.84 15.53 -22.95
CA LEU A 49 -0.30 16.18 -21.75
C LEU A 49 -1.35 17.11 -21.12
N ILE A 50 -1.81 16.77 -19.91
CA ILE A 50 -2.82 17.52 -19.16
C ILE A 50 -2.15 18.20 -17.97
N LYS A 51 -1.94 19.52 -18.10
CA LYS A 51 -1.27 20.32 -17.05
C LYS A 51 -2.22 20.94 -16.04
N GLY A 52 -3.46 21.24 -16.43
CA GLY A 52 -4.34 22.09 -15.63
C GLY A 52 -3.91 23.56 -15.64
N TRP A 53 -4.69 24.41 -14.95
CA TRP A 53 -4.47 25.86 -14.93
C TRP A 53 -3.50 26.31 -13.84
N LEU A 54 -3.37 25.54 -12.75
CA LEU A 54 -2.54 25.89 -11.61
C LEU A 54 -1.08 25.46 -11.84
N PRO A 55 -0.11 26.39 -11.92
CA PRO A 55 1.30 26.03 -12.12
C PRO A 55 1.81 25.13 -11.00
N TYR A 56 2.75 24.22 -11.33
CA TYR A 56 3.33 23.21 -10.45
C TYR A 56 2.33 22.16 -9.94
N PHE A 57 1.27 22.53 -9.23
CA PHE A 57 0.27 21.59 -8.69
C PHE A 57 -0.44 20.80 -9.78
N GLY A 58 -0.74 21.47 -10.89
CA GLY A 58 -1.44 20.92 -12.03
C GLY A 58 -2.80 20.34 -11.67
N GLN A 59 -2.99 19.03 -11.89
CA GLN A 59 -4.26 18.34 -11.64
C GLN A 59 -4.33 17.66 -10.25
N ALA A 60 -3.34 17.88 -9.38
CA ALA A 60 -3.25 17.17 -8.10
C ALA A 60 -4.50 17.32 -7.22
N LEU A 61 -5.10 18.51 -7.17
CA LEU A 61 -6.31 18.75 -6.36
C LEU A 61 -7.55 18.04 -6.92
N LYS A 62 -7.67 17.93 -8.25
CA LYS A 62 -8.78 17.19 -8.86
C LYS A 62 -8.65 15.70 -8.59
N LEU A 63 -7.45 15.16 -8.80
CA LEU A 63 -7.13 13.76 -8.50
C LEU A 63 -7.34 13.44 -7.02
N GLN A 64 -7.00 14.35 -6.10
CA GLN A 64 -7.22 14.14 -4.67
C GLN A 64 -8.70 14.15 -4.28
N LYS A 65 -9.51 14.99 -4.93
CA LYS A 65 -10.93 15.16 -4.59
C LYS A 65 -11.78 13.97 -5.02
N ASP A 66 -11.55 13.47 -6.24
CA ASP A 66 -12.30 12.36 -6.82
C ASP A 66 -11.38 11.55 -7.74
N PRO A 67 -10.56 10.64 -7.19
CA PRO A 67 -9.55 9.95 -7.97
C PRO A 67 -10.13 9.09 -9.10
N LEU A 68 -11.15 8.26 -8.81
CA LEU A 68 -11.75 7.38 -9.82
C LEU A 68 -12.55 8.15 -10.85
N GLY A 69 -13.44 9.05 -10.44
CA GLY A 69 -14.26 9.81 -11.37
C GLY A 69 -13.41 10.70 -12.28
N PHE A 70 -12.38 11.34 -11.72
CA PHE A 70 -11.43 12.14 -12.52
C PHE A 70 -10.65 11.27 -13.51
N MET A 71 -10.04 10.16 -13.07
CA MET A 71 -9.26 9.28 -13.93
C MET A 71 -10.13 8.64 -15.04
N THR A 72 -11.36 8.22 -14.71
CA THR A 72 -12.33 7.69 -15.68
C THR A 72 -12.72 8.74 -16.72
N SER A 73 -12.92 10.00 -16.30
CA SER A 73 -13.22 11.10 -17.23
C SER A 73 -12.07 11.35 -18.21
N LEU A 74 -10.82 11.23 -17.74
CA LEU A 74 -9.64 11.39 -18.57
C LEU A 74 -9.45 10.21 -19.52
N GLN A 75 -9.69 8.97 -19.06
CA GLN A 75 -9.65 7.78 -19.89
C GLN A 75 -10.65 7.90 -21.06
N LYS A 76 -11.89 8.31 -20.78
CA LYS A 76 -12.90 8.55 -21.82
C LYS A 76 -12.49 9.63 -22.81
N GLN A 77 -11.76 10.66 -22.37
CA GLN A 77 -11.39 11.80 -23.21
C GLN A 77 -10.10 11.57 -24.01
N TYR A 78 -9.12 10.87 -23.44
CA TYR A 78 -7.75 10.79 -23.95
C TYR A 78 -7.29 9.35 -24.24
N GLY A 79 -8.12 8.34 -23.95
CA GLY A 79 -7.79 6.92 -24.03
C GLY A 79 -6.98 6.43 -22.82
N ASP A 80 -6.41 5.23 -22.94
CA ASP A 80 -5.76 4.53 -21.82
C ASP A 80 -4.37 5.06 -21.45
N ILE A 81 -3.87 6.05 -22.18
CA ILE A 81 -2.52 6.59 -22.01
C ILE A 81 -2.52 8.10 -22.08
N PHE A 82 -2.19 8.74 -20.96
CA PHE A 82 -2.07 10.19 -20.86
C PHE A 82 -1.09 10.61 -19.76
N THR A 83 -0.55 11.82 -19.88
CA THR A 83 0.39 12.40 -18.91
C THR A 83 -0.25 13.52 -18.11
N LEU A 84 -0.20 13.44 -16.78
CA LEU A 84 -0.64 14.48 -15.87
C LEU A 84 0.53 15.25 -15.26
N LEU A 85 0.38 16.57 -15.10
CA LEU A 85 1.21 17.33 -14.17
C LEU A 85 0.62 17.24 -12.76
N LEU A 86 1.36 16.64 -11.84
CA LEU A 86 0.96 16.43 -10.45
C LEU A 86 2.11 16.86 -9.53
N GLY A 87 1.94 17.96 -8.78
CA GLY A 87 2.93 18.41 -7.79
C GLY A 87 4.35 18.62 -8.34
N GLY A 88 4.46 19.20 -9.54
CA GLY A 88 5.72 19.47 -10.22
C GLY A 88 6.32 18.25 -10.93
N LYS A 89 5.62 17.12 -10.96
CA LYS A 89 6.03 15.90 -11.67
C LYS A 89 5.10 15.61 -12.84
N TYR A 90 5.67 15.15 -13.94
CA TYR A 90 4.92 14.63 -15.07
C TYR A 90 4.81 13.11 -14.92
N ILE A 91 3.57 12.63 -14.87
CA ILE A 91 3.24 11.24 -14.59
C ILE A 91 2.38 10.71 -15.73
N THR A 92 2.91 9.78 -16.52
CA THR A 92 2.16 9.07 -17.57
C THR A 92 1.43 7.89 -16.95
N PHE A 93 0.11 7.87 -17.10
CA PHE A 93 -0.75 6.77 -16.68
C PHE A 93 -0.89 5.78 -17.83
N ILE A 94 -0.80 4.49 -17.48
CA ILE A 94 -1.08 3.36 -18.37
C ILE A 94 -2.22 2.58 -17.73
N LEU A 95 -3.39 2.64 -18.37
CA LEU A 95 -4.62 2.05 -17.84
C LEU A 95 -4.91 0.68 -18.45
N ASP A 96 -4.48 0.45 -19.69
CA ASP A 96 -4.67 -0.82 -20.41
C ASP A 96 -3.84 -1.97 -19.78
N PRO A 97 -4.49 -3.05 -19.29
CA PRO A 97 -3.82 -4.20 -18.68
C PRO A 97 -2.88 -4.95 -19.64
N PHE A 98 -3.11 -4.92 -20.96
CA PHE A 98 -2.24 -5.57 -21.95
C PHE A 98 -0.83 -4.97 -21.94
N HIS A 99 -0.68 -3.72 -21.53
CA HIS A 99 0.60 -3.03 -21.48
C HIS A 99 1.33 -3.16 -20.14
N TYR A 100 0.66 -3.64 -19.08
CA TYR A 100 1.23 -3.66 -17.72
C TYR A 100 2.52 -4.48 -17.63
N THR A 101 2.54 -5.65 -18.27
CA THR A 101 3.71 -6.54 -18.23
C THR A 101 4.91 -5.92 -18.93
N SER A 102 4.69 -5.30 -20.09
CA SER A 102 5.74 -4.64 -20.88
C SER A 102 6.33 -3.45 -20.14
N VAL A 103 5.50 -2.63 -19.50
CA VAL A 103 5.93 -1.50 -18.65
C VAL A 103 6.67 -2.01 -17.41
N ALA A 104 6.14 -3.04 -16.74
CA ALA A 104 6.71 -3.54 -15.50
C ALA A 104 8.07 -4.21 -15.69
N LYS A 105 8.33 -4.88 -16.83
CA LYS A 105 9.59 -5.60 -17.10
C LYS A 105 10.65 -4.76 -17.81
N ASN A 106 10.33 -3.53 -18.22
CA ASN A 106 11.26 -2.69 -18.97
C ASN A 106 12.41 -2.20 -18.09
N GLN A 107 13.65 -2.54 -18.45
CA GLN A 107 14.85 -2.21 -17.68
C GLN A 107 15.15 -0.70 -17.60
N LYS A 108 14.64 0.10 -18.55
CA LYS A 108 14.79 1.56 -18.57
C LYS A 108 13.78 2.26 -17.64
N LEU A 109 12.81 1.51 -17.12
CA LEU A 109 11.80 1.96 -16.18
C LEU A 109 12.14 1.46 -14.77
N SER A 110 12.79 2.29 -13.96
CA SER A 110 13.31 1.89 -12.65
C SER A 110 12.27 2.06 -11.54
N PHE A 111 11.98 0.98 -10.83
CA PHE A 111 11.24 1.06 -9.56
C PHE A 111 12.16 1.51 -8.41
N GLN A 112 13.40 1.04 -8.37
CA GLN A 112 14.34 1.31 -7.29
C GLN A 112 14.62 2.80 -7.08
N ILE A 113 14.78 3.57 -8.17
CA ILE A 113 15.04 5.02 -8.08
C ILE A 113 13.87 5.75 -7.41
N PHE A 114 12.63 5.32 -7.68
CA PHE A 114 11.44 5.85 -7.02
C PHE A 114 11.46 5.51 -5.53
N THR A 115 11.63 4.22 -5.19
CA THR A 115 11.63 3.73 -3.82
C THR A 115 12.72 4.38 -2.97
N ASN A 116 13.95 4.51 -3.47
CA ASN A 116 15.06 5.12 -2.71
C ASN A 116 14.80 6.59 -2.36
N LYS A 117 14.29 7.37 -3.33
CA LYS A 117 13.92 8.78 -3.09
C LYS A 117 12.79 8.89 -2.06
N PHE A 118 11.86 7.96 -2.12
CA PHE A 118 10.74 7.86 -1.20
C PHE A 118 11.19 7.47 0.22
N LEU A 119 12.00 6.42 0.38
CA LEU A 119 12.51 5.94 1.68
C LEU A 119 13.34 7.02 2.40
N LYS A 120 14.21 7.74 1.66
CA LYS A 120 14.96 8.88 2.19
C LYS A 120 14.02 9.95 2.75
N ARG A 121 13.00 10.30 1.98
CA ARG A 121 12.13 11.44 2.29
C ARG A 121 11.21 11.14 3.47
N VAL A 122 10.55 9.99 3.42
CA VAL A 122 9.51 9.61 4.37
C VAL A 122 10.13 9.08 5.66
N PHE A 123 11.04 8.11 5.56
CA PHE A 123 11.58 7.40 6.71
C PHE A 123 12.96 7.90 7.18
N SER A 124 13.66 8.70 6.37
CA SER A 124 15.05 9.17 6.65
C SER A 124 16.14 8.13 6.40
N ILE A 125 15.89 7.14 5.56
CA ILE A 125 16.89 6.12 5.18
C ILE A 125 17.75 6.67 4.03
N LYS A 126 19.01 7.04 4.29
CA LYS A 126 19.88 7.67 3.28
C LYS A 126 20.85 6.67 2.67
N LYS A 127 21.35 5.69 3.41
CA LYS A 127 22.40 4.79 2.92
C LYS A 127 21.97 3.99 1.68
N MET A 128 20.70 3.61 1.60
CA MET A 128 20.11 2.94 0.42
C MET A 128 20.14 3.79 -0.88
N LEU A 129 20.47 5.09 -0.83
CA LEU A 129 20.68 5.88 -2.05
C LEU A 129 21.99 5.55 -2.75
N THR A 130 22.98 5.07 -2.01
CA THR A 130 24.37 4.90 -2.47
C THR A 130 24.85 3.46 -2.37
N ASP A 131 24.11 2.60 -1.68
CA ASP A 131 24.50 1.23 -1.37
C ASP A 131 23.46 0.25 -1.94
N SER A 132 23.74 -0.27 -3.13
CA SER A 132 22.89 -1.27 -3.80
C SER A 132 22.91 -2.62 -3.11
N ASP A 133 24.02 -2.97 -2.46
CA ASP A 133 24.19 -4.27 -1.83
C ASP A 133 23.34 -4.37 -0.56
N LEU A 134 23.30 -3.28 0.23
CA LEU A 134 22.36 -3.15 1.35
C LEU A 134 20.91 -3.33 0.89
N ILE A 135 20.53 -2.77 -0.26
CA ILE A 135 19.18 -2.91 -0.80
C ILE A 135 18.89 -4.38 -1.10
N ASP A 136 19.77 -5.05 -1.82
CA ASP A 136 19.58 -6.45 -2.21
C ASP A 136 19.59 -7.39 -0.99
N GLU A 137 20.46 -7.16 -0.01
CA GLU A 137 20.48 -7.91 1.24
C GLU A 137 19.19 -7.70 2.04
N ILE A 138 18.73 -6.45 2.22
CA ILE A 138 17.45 -6.18 2.90
C ILE A 138 16.29 -6.84 2.15
N HIS A 139 16.28 -6.78 0.82
CA HIS A 139 15.26 -7.47 0.03
C HIS A 139 15.28 -8.99 0.23
N SER A 140 16.46 -9.59 0.40
CA SER A 140 16.57 -11.03 0.66
C SER A 140 15.83 -11.46 1.93
N THR A 141 15.68 -10.57 2.92
CA THR A 141 14.97 -10.88 4.17
C THR A 141 13.48 -11.17 3.97
N TYR A 142 12.86 -10.70 2.88
CA TYR A 142 11.45 -10.96 2.62
C TYR A 142 11.16 -12.43 2.24
N GLN A 143 12.19 -13.25 2.00
CA GLN A 143 12.01 -14.70 1.90
C GLN A 143 11.50 -15.33 3.20
N PHE A 144 11.79 -14.71 4.35
CA PHE A 144 11.32 -15.15 5.67
C PHE A 144 9.83 -14.83 5.93
N LEU A 145 9.16 -14.19 4.97
CA LEU A 145 7.71 -13.99 4.97
C LEU A 145 6.97 -15.01 4.10
N GLN A 146 7.63 -16.12 3.73
CA GLN A 146 7.11 -17.11 2.80
C GLN A 146 7.46 -18.55 3.19
N GLY A 147 6.81 -19.51 2.51
CA GLY A 147 7.05 -20.93 2.70
C GLY A 147 6.95 -21.32 4.18
N LYS A 148 7.88 -22.16 4.63
CA LYS A 148 7.94 -22.65 6.02
C LYS A 148 8.12 -21.53 7.05
N HIS A 149 8.82 -20.45 6.69
CA HIS A 149 9.00 -19.31 7.60
C HIS A 149 7.69 -18.55 7.83
N LEU A 150 6.84 -18.47 6.80
CA LEU A 150 5.50 -17.92 6.95
C LEU A 150 4.64 -18.79 7.86
N ASP A 151 4.74 -20.12 7.77
CA ASP A 151 3.96 -21.02 8.61
C ASP A 151 4.28 -20.79 10.10
N ILE A 152 5.57 -20.64 10.45
CA ILE A 152 6.02 -20.27 11.81
C ILE A 152 5.47 -18.90 12.22
N LEU A 153 5.52 -17.90 11.33
CA LEU A 153 5.00 -16.57 11.61
C LEU A 153 3.49 -16.58 11.83
N MET A 154 2.75 -17.40 11.08
CA MET A 154 1.31 -17.59 11.22
C MET A 154 0.96 -18.25 12.55
N GLU A 155 1.72 -19.26 12.99
CA GLU A 155 1.54 -19.86 14.32
C GLU A 155 1.74 -18.82 15.44
N SER A 156 2.81 -18.01 15.36
CA SER A 156 3.05 -16.90 16.29
C SER A 156 1.90 -15.88 16.26
N THR A 157 1.40 -15.56 15.06
CA THR A 157 0.25 -14.65 14.89
C THR A 157 -1.00 -15.19 15.60
N MET A 158 -1.31 -16.49 15.45
CA MET A 158 -2.45 -17.12 16.12
C MET A 158 -2.31 -17.14 17.64
N GLN A 159 -1.11 -17.41 18.15
CA GLN A 159 -0.83 -17.34 19.59
C GLN A 159 -0.99 -15.92 20.15
N ASN A 160 -0.48 -14.91 19.44
CA ASN A 160 -0.62 -13.51 19.86
C ASN A 160 -2.07 -13.03 19.77
N LEU A 161 -2.80 -13.43 18.72
CA LEU A 161 -4.22 -13.11 18.58
C LEU A 161 -5.03 -13.68 19.74
N LYS A 162 -4.75 -14.93 20.12
CA LYS A 162 -5.31 -15.54 21.34
C LYS A 162 -5.04 -14.68 22.57
N GLN A 163 -3.80 -14.27 22.83
CA GLN A 163 -3.43 -13.48 24.01
C GLN A 163 -4.14 -12.11 24.04
N VAL A 164 -4.34 -11.47 22.89
CA VAL A 164 -5.00 -10.16 22.78
C VAL A 164 -6.52 -10.28 23.00
N PHE A 165 -7.16 -11.29 22.42
CA PHE A 165 -8.63 -11.42 22.44
C PHE A 165 -9.17 -12.23 23.61
N GLU A 166 -8.46 -13.24 24.12
CA GLU A 166 -8.94 -14.12 25.19
C GLU A 166 -9.34 -13.36 26.46
N PRO A 167 -8.56 -12.40 27.00
CA PRO A 167 -8.98 -11.60 28.15
C PRO A 167 -10.21 -10.74 27.86
N GLN A 168 -10.38 -10.27 26.62
CA GLN A 168 -11.52 -9.44 26.23
C GLN A 168 -12.79 -10.29 26.13
N LEU A 169 -12.70 -11.46 25.49
CA LEU A 169 -13.79 -12.41 25.33
C LEU A 169 -14.24 -13.05 26.65
N LEU A 170 -13.31 -13.30 27.58
CA LEU A 170 -13.61 -13.90 28.88
C LEU A 170 -14.18 -12.90 29.90
N LYS A 171 -13.88 -11.60 29.77
CA LYS A 171 -14.32 -10.56 30.71
C LYS A 171 -15.63 -9.86 30.33
N THR A 172 -16.01 -9.90 29.05
CA THR A 172 -17.18 -9.14 28.57
C THR A 172 -18.48 -9.92 28.77
N THR A 173 -19.32 -9.44 29.68
CA THR A 173 -20.72 -9.88 29.84
C THR A 173 -21.72 -8.87 29.27
N SER A 174 -21.25 -7.72 28.78
CA SER A 174 -22.07 -6.62 28.26
C SER A 174 -21.52 -6.06 26.93
N TRP A 175 -22.38 -5.41 26.16
CA TRP A 175 -22.01 -4.74 24.91
C TRP A 175 -21.07 -3.57 25.16
N SER A 176 -19.96 -3.51 24.41
CA SER A 176 -19.09 -2.33 24.29
C SER A 176 -19.34 -1.64 22.95
N THR A 177 -19.37 -0.31 22.95
CA THR A 177 -19.52 0.50 21.73
C THR A 177 -18.19 1.15 21.38
N GLU A 178 -17.69 0.89 20.17
CA GLU A 178 -16.46 1.48 19.65
C GLU A 178 -16.61 1.88 18.18
N TYR A 179 -15.76 2.82 17.74
CA TYR A 179 -15.64 3.13 16.32
C TYR A 179 -14.81 2.04 15.61
N LEU A 180 -15.31 1.56 14.46
CA LEU A 180 -14.73 0.41 13.75
C LEU A 180 -13.26 0.63 13.33
N LEU A 181 -12.90 1.81 12.81
CA LEU A 181 -11.53 2.06 12.36
C LEU A 181 -10.52 2.14 13.53
N PRO A 182 -10.79 2.87 14.63
CA PRO A 182 -9.98 2.79 15.85
C PRO A 182 -9.84 1.36 16.40
N PHE A 183 -10.92 0.56 16.37
CA PHE A 183 -10.87 -0.85 16.76
C PHE A 183 -9.90 -1.64 15.88
N CYS A 184 -10.03 -1.56 14.55
CA CYS A 184 -9.13 -2.23 13.61
C CYS A 184 -7.66 -1.77 13.78
N ASN A 185 -7.44 -0.47 13.98
CA ASN A 185 -6.11 0.07 14.25
C ASN A 185 -5.49 -0.53 15.52
N SER A 186 -6.27 -0.61 16.60
CA SER A 186 -5.74 -1.14 17.87
C SER A 186 -5.36 -2.62 17.74
N VAL A 187 -6.27 -3.44 17.19
CA VAL A 187 -6.06 -4.88 17.04
C VAL A 187 -4.89 -5.18 16.11
N ILE A 188 -4.90 -4.63 14.89
CA ILE A 188 -3.88 -4.95 13.89
C ILE A 188 -2.52 -4.40 14.29
N PHE A 189 -2.45 -3.19 14.86
CA PHE A 189 -1.16 -2.62 15.27
C PHE A 189 -0.50 -3.48 16.37
N GLU A 190 -1.22 -3.78 17.45
CA GLU A 190 -0.70 -4.58 18.55
C GLU A 190 -0.31 -5.99 18.10
N MET A 191 -1.17 -6.65 17.33
CA MET A 191 -0.89 -7.99 16.79
C MET A 191 0.33 -7.99 15.86
N THR A 192 0.41 -7.04 14.93
CA THR A 192 1.50 -6.95 13.96
C THR A 192 2.82 -6.65 14.66
N PHE A 193 2.83 -5.67 15.58
CA PHE A 193 4.02 -5.32 16.33
C PHE A 193 4.52 -6.51 17.15
N THR A 194 3.64 -7.13 17.94
CA THR A 194 4.00 -8.26 18.82
C THR A 194 4.51 -9.46 18.02
N THR A 195 3.90 -9.74 16.86
CA THR A 195 4.28 -10.89 16.02
C THR A 195 5.61 -10.66 15.29
N ILE A 196 5.84 -9.45 14.78
CA ILE A 196 7.03 -9.15 13.98
C ILE A 196 8.23 -8.82 14.88
N TYR A 197 8.04 -7.96 15.88
CA TYR A 197 9.11 -7.43 16.72
C TYR A 197 9.26 -8.17 18.05
N GLY A 198 8.28 -8.97 18.45
CA GLY A 198 8.26 -9.67 19.72
C GLY A 198 7.50 -8.91 20.81
N ASN A 199 7.48 -9.50 21.99
CA ASN A 199 6.68 -9.06 23.12
C ASN A 199 7.55 -8.37 24.20
N ILE A 200 6.97 -7.42 24.92
CA ILE A 200 7.57 -6.77 26.10
C ILE A 200 7.20 -7.61 27.32
N LEU A 201 8.20 -8.02 28.12
CA LEU A 201 7.98 -8.78 29.35
C LEU A 201 7.53 -7.94 30.54
N ALA A 202 7.64 -6.61 30.45
CA ALA A 202 7.38 -5.69 31.56
C ALA A 202 5.92 -5.23 31.65
N ASP A 203 5.50 -4.80 32.85
CA ASP A 203 4.15 -4.29 33.16
C ASP A 203 3.74 -3.06 32.34
N ASP A 204 4.69 -2.38 31.70
CA ASP A 204 4.47 -1.20 30.85
C ASP A 204 4.14 -1.52 29.37
N LYS A 205 4.06 -2.81 28.99
CA LYS A 205 3.75 -3.25 27.61
C LYS A 205 2.60 -2.47 26.98
N LYS A 206 1.46 -2.40 27.68
CA LYS A 206 0.24 -1.78 27.16
C LYS A 206 0.44 -0.29 26.89
N THR A 207 1.15 0.40 27.79
CA THR A 207 1.46 1.83 27.66
C THR A 207 2.39 2.05 26.47
N PHE A 208 3.47 1.28 26.35
CA PHE A 208 4.42 1.39 25.24
C PHE A 208 3.74 1.18 23.87
N ILE A 209 2.99 0.08 23.70
CA ILE A 209 2.33 -0.23 22.42
C ILE A 209 1.31 0.85 22.07
N THR A 210 0.57 1.36 23.07
CA THR A 210 -0.41 2.43 22.85
C THR A 210 0.26 3.73 22.41
N GLU A 211 1.32 4.17 23.09
CA GLU A 211 2.06 5.38 22.71
C GLU A 211 2.70 5.25 21.33
N LEU A 212 3.32 4.11 21.04
CA LEU A 212 3.93 3.83 19.74
C LEU A 212 2.89 3.86 18.62
N LYS A 213 1.71 3.26 18.84
CA LYS A 213 0.57 3.29 17.91
C LYS A 213 0.10 4.72 17.67
N ASP A 214 -0.11 5.51 18.72
CA ASP A 214 -0.65 6.85 18.59
C ASP A 214 0.31 7.77 17.82
N ASP A 215 1.62 7.65 18.07
CA ASP A 215 2.62 8.39 17.31
C ASP A 215 2.76 7.88 15.88
N PHE A 216 2.62 6.57 15.66
CA PHE A 216 2.58 5.97 14.33
C PHE A 216 1.41 6.49 13.50
N LEU A 217 0.20 6.57 14.08
CA LEU A 217 -0.99 7.09 13.40
C LEU A 217 -0.86 8.58 13.07
N LYS A 218 -0.28 9.39 13.96
CA LYS A 218 0.04 10.81 13.68
C LYS A 218 1.01 10.94 12.50
N PHE A 219 2.03 10.08 12.46
CA PHE A 219 2.98 10.03 11.35
C PHE A 219 2.30 9.64 10.04
N ASP A 220 1.49 8.58 10.05
CA ASP A 220 0.78 8.07 8.87
C ASP A 220 -0.23 9.08 8.31
N GLU A 221 -0.90 9.85 9.17
CA GLU A 221 -1.84 10.90 8.74
C GLU A 221 -1.19 11.94 7.80
N LYS A 222 0.13 12.18 7.94
CA LYS A 222 0.88 13.09 7.06
C LYS A 222 1.71 12.37 6.00
N PHE A 223 1.61 11.04 5.90
CA PHE A 223 2.38 10.22 4.96
C PHE A 223 2.24 10.71 3.51
N THR A 224 1.01 10.92 3.02
CA THR A 224 0.78 11.36 1.62
C THR A 224 1.46 12.70 1.32
N ARG A 225 1.50 13.62 2.29
CA ARG A 225 2.17 14.92 2.16
C ARG A 225 3.69 14.78 2.15
N LEU A 226 4.24 13.91 2.99
CA LEU A 226 5.66 13.56 2.98
C LEU A 226 6.02 12.91 1.64
N ALA A 227 5.26 11.90 1.20
CA ALA A 227 5.48 11.19 -0.05
C ALA A 227 5.45 12.13 -1.27
N SER A 228 4.54 13.11 -1.29
CA SER A 228 4.41 14.10 -2.36
C SER A 228 5.54 15.12 -2.41
N GLY A 229 6.46 15.15 -1.45
CA GLY A 229 7.60 16.06 -1.46
C GLY A 229 7.46 17.30 -0.61
N ILE A 230 6.37 17.44 0.18
CA ILE A 230 6.22 18.58 1.07
C ILE A 230 7.30 18.50 2.17
N PRO A 231 8.10 19.56 2.39
CA PRO A 231 9.09 19.58 3.45
C PRO A 231 8.48 19.26 4.82
N ILE A 232 9.13 18.37 5.58
CA ILE A 232 8.62 17.92 6.88
C ILE A 232 8.50 19.07 7.89
N GLU A 233 9.31 20.12 7.72
CA GLU A 233 9.28 21.35 8.50
C GLU A 233 7.92 22.08 8.39
N LEU A 234 7.19 21.89 7.29
CA LEU A 234 5.87 22.50 7.07
C LEU A 234 4.72 21.65 7.62
N LEU A 235 5.01 20.47 8.19
CA LEU A 235 4.02 19.49 8.63
C LEU A 235 3.89 19.46 10.16
N GLY A 236 3.99 20.61 10.81
CA GLY A 236 3.81 20.72 12.27
C GLY A 236 4.86 19.94 13.06
N ASN A 237 4.43 19.16 14.05
CA ASN A 237 5.31 18.41 14.95
C ASN A 237 5.79 17.06 14.37
N ILE A 238 5.47 16.73 13.11
CA ILE A 238 5.76 15.41 12.51
C ILE A 238 7.24 15.09 12.45
N LYS A 239 8.10 16.11 12.35
CA LYS A 239 9.55 15.91 12.46
C LYS A 239 9.94 15.29 13.81
N SER A 240 9.36 15.80 14.90
CA SER A 240 9.61 15.28 16.25
C SER A 240 8.98 13.90 16.44
N VAL A 241 7.75 13.70 15.97
CA VAL A 241 7.06 12.39 16.01
C VAL A 241 7.88 11.32 15.27
N ARG A 242 8.35 11.60 14.05
CA ARG A 242 9.20 10.67 13.29
C ARG A 242 10.50 10.37 14.02
N THR A 243 11.16 11.37 14.60
CA THR A 243 12.39 11.15 15.38
C THR A 243 12.14 10.27 16.61
N LYS A 244 11.02 10.46 17.31
CA LYS A 244 10.62 9.62 18.44
C LYS A 244 10.41 8.17 17.99
N LEU A 245 9.58 7.95 16.96
CA LEU A 245 9.33 6.61 16.39
C LEU A 245 10.62 5.90 15.97
N ILE A 246 11.53 6.62 15.31
CA ILE A 246 12.84 6.08 14.92
C ILE A 246 13.63 5.63 16.15
N LYS A 247 13.66 6.45 17.21
CA LYS A 247 14.37 6.14 18.46
C LYS A 247 13.78 4.90 19.15
N ASP A 248 12.46 4.80 19.18
CA ASP A 248 11.73 3.70 19.82
C ASP A 248 11.91 2.36 19.08
N LEU A 249 12.40 2.40 17.83
CA LEU A 249 12.63 1.22 16.97
C LEU A 249 14.12 0.93 16.70
N THR A 250 15.04 1.51 17.47
CA THR A 250 16.48 1.20 17.39
C THR A 250 16.81 -0.19 17.94
N ILE A 251 18.00 -0.73 17.65
CA ILE A 251 18.46 -2.03 18.17
C ILE A 251 18.39 -2.05 19.71
N GLU A 252 18.86 -0.99 20.38
CA GLU A 252 18.83 -0.91 21.85
C GLU A 252 17.41 -0.96 22.42
N SER A 253 16.45 -0.30 21.75
CA SER A 253 15.04 -0.34 22.14
C SER A 253 14.42 -1.71 21.89
N LEU A 254 14.72 -2.32 20.73
CA LEU A 254 14.18 -3.61 20.32
C LEU A 254 14.84 -4.80 21.05
N ALA A 255 16.06 -4.66 21.57
CA ALA A 255 16.75 -5.70 22.34
C ALA A 255 16.02 -6.07 23.65
N LYS A 256 15.09 -5.22 24.10
CA LYS A 256 14.22 -5.49 25.26
C LYS A 256 13.07 -6.45 24.94
N LEU A 257 12.82 -6.71 23.66
CA LEU A 257 11.73 -7.56 23.19
C LEU A 257 12.18 -9.02 23.13
N GLN A 258 11.23 -9.94 23.38
CA GLN A 258 11.44 -11.38 23.25
C GLN A 258 10.54 -11.97 22.18
N GLY A 259 11.02 -13.01 21.48
CA GLY A 259 10.23 -13.69 20.44
C GLY A 259 10.15 -12.91 19.13
N MET A 260 11.21 -12.16 18.79
CA MET A 260 11.31 -11.43 17.54
C MET A 260 11.24 -12.38 16.34
N SER A 261 10.53 -12.02 15.28
CA SER A 261 10.39 -12.87 14.09
C SER A 261 11.71 -13.02 13.32
N GLU A 262 11.86 -14.12 12.59
CA GLU A 262 13.07 -14.39 11.81
C GLU A 262 13.37 -13.30 10.77
N VAL A 263 12.33 -12.72 10.14
CA VAL A 263 12.51 -11.59 9.21
C VAL A 263 13.18 -10.40 9.88
N VAL A 264 12.84 -10.07 11.13
CA VAL A 264 13.47 -8.95 11.85
C VAL A 264 14.86 -9.34 12.36
N GLN A 265 15.06 -10.55 12.86
CA GLN A 265 16.37 -11.03 13.30
C GLN A 265 17.39 -10.93 12.15
N ARG A 266 17.06 -11.50 10.98
CA ARG A 266 17.91 -11.47 9.79
C ARG A 266 18.15 -10.06 9.27
N ARG A 267 17.15 -9.21 9.41
CA ARG A 267 17.26 -7.80 9.05
C ARG A 267 18.18 -7.04 10.00
N ASN A 268 18.17 -7.33 11.29
CA ASN A 268 19.12 -6.78 12.26
C ASN A 268 20.55 -7.23 11.91
N ASP A 269 20.77 -8.53 11.67
CA ASP A 269 22.08 -9.08 11.28
C ASP A 269 22.66 -8.34 10.07
N ILE A 270 21.82 -8.02 9.08
CA ILE A 270 22.23 -7.26 7.90
C ILE A 270 22.53 -5.82 8.28
N LEU A 271 21.62 -5.13 8.97
CA LEU A 271 21.79 -3.73 9.32
C LEU A 271 23.07 -3.48 10.16
N GLU A 272 23.43 -4.40 11.05
CA GLU A 272 24.67 -4.33 11.84
C GLU A 272 25.95 -4.42 11.00
N LYS A 273 25.92 -5.01 9.80
CA LYS A 273 27.06 -4.99 8.86
C LYS A 273 27.28 -3.60 8.25
N TYR A 274 26.20 -2.85 8.06
CA TYR A 274 26.19 -1.59 7.30
C TYR A 274 26.14 -0.34 8.18
N TYR A 275 25.73 -0.49 9.44
CA TYR A 275 25.49 0.59 10.39
C TYR A 275 26.12 0.27 11.75
N THR A 276 26.55 1.31 12.44
CA THR A 276 26.93 1.22 13.85
C THR A 276 25.67 1.22 14.73
N PRO A 277 25.71 0.64 15.95
CA PRO A 277 24.54 0.65 16.84
C PRO A 277 23.97 2.04 17.18
N LYS A 278 24.79 3.09 17.05
CA LYS A 278 24.39 4.49 17.29
C LYS A 278 23.65 5.12 16.09
N ASP A 279 23.62 4.46 14.94
CA ASP A 279 22.99 4.99 13.74
C ASP A 279 21.47 4.90 13.81
N THR A 280 20.83 6.07 13.90
CA THR A 280 19.37 6.19 13.90
C THR A 280 18.69 5.65 12.64
N GLU A 281 19.42 5.45 11.53
CA GLU A 281 18.85 4.86 10.32
C GLU A 281 18.38 3.42 10.54
N ILE A 282 18.92 2.68 11.51
CA ILE A 282 18.43 1.35 11.86
C ILE A 282 16.96 1.42 12.34
N GLY A 283 16.65 2.39 13.20
CA GLY A 283 15.27 2.66 13.61
C GLY A 283 14.37 3.13 12.46
N ALA A 284 14.90 3.92 11.53
CA ALA A 284 14.18 4.34 10.32
C ALA A 284 13.81 3.16 9.42
N HIS A 285 14.73 2.21 9.30
CA HIS A 285 14.56 0.94 8.61
C HIS A 285 13.42 0.13 9.21
N HIS A 286 13.38 -0.01 10.54
CA HIS A 286 12.28 -0.69 11.23
C HIS A 286 10.96 0.09 11.16
N LEU A 287 10.98 1.42 11.22
CA LEU A 287 9.77 2.23 11.01
C LEU A 287 9.16 1.97 9.63
N GLY A 288 9.99 1.88 8.59
CA GLY A 288 9.53 1.53 7.24
C GLY A 288 8.89 0.14 7.15
N LEU A 289 9.49 -0.87 7.80
CA LEU A 289 8.95 -2.23 7.84
C LEU A 289 7.62 -2.30 8.61
N LEU A 290 7.55 -1.65 9.77
CA LEU A 290 6.32 -1.58 10.57
C LEU A 290 5.21 -0.86 9.80
N TRP A 291 5.54 0.27 9.16
CA TRP A 291 4.60 1.00 8.31
C TRP A 291 4.02 0.12 7.22
N ALA A 292 4.87 -0.56 6.44
CA ALA A 292 4.42 -1.43 5.37
C ALA A 292 3.56 -2.62 5.85
N SER A 293 3.79 -3.11 7.06
CA SER A 293 3.05 -4.25 7.64
C SER A 293 1.66 -3.86 8.16
N VAL A 294 1.45 -2.60 8.53
CA VAL A 294 0.22 -2.14 9.21
C VAL A 294 -0.71 -1.38 8.28
N THR A 295 -0.21 -0.41 7.51
CA THR A 295 -1.04 0.64 6.89
C THR A 295 -1.98 0.16 5.79
N ASN A 296 -1.75 -1.03 5.25
CA ASN A 296 -2.66 -1.69 4.31
C ASN A 296 -3.57 -2.72 4.99
N THR A 297 -3.07 -3.37 6.03
CA THR A 297 -3.79 -4.42 6.77
C THR A 297 -4.97 -3.85 7.54
N VAL A 298 -4.78 -2.69 8.20
CA VAL A 298 -5.85 -1.97 8.91
C VAL A 298 -7.04 -1.63 8.02
N PRO A 299 -6.87 -0.86 6.91
CA PRO A 299 -8.02 -0.51 6.07
C PRO A 299 -8.65 -1.72 5.40
N THR A 300 -7.87 -2.77 5.08
CA THR A 300 -8.42 -4.03 4.56
C THR A 300 -9.36 -4.68 5.58
N MET A 301 -8.94 -4.80 6.84
CA MET A 301 -9.80 -5.32 7.91
C MET A 301 -11.03 -4.43 8.12
N PHE A 302 -10.85 -3.11 8.17
CA PHE A 302 -11.94 -2.15 8.35
C PHE A 302 -13.00 -2.31 7.26
N TRP A 303 -12.60 -2.32 5.99
CA TRP A 303 -13.55 -2.43 4.87
C TRP A 303 -14.19 -3.80 4.80
N ALA A 304 -13.46 -4.89 5.08
CA ALA A 304 -14.04 -6.21 5.18
C ALA A 304 -15.13 -6.27 6.24
N MET A 305 -14.85 -5.78 7.45
CA MET A 305 -15.87 -5.72 8.51
C MET A 305 -17.04 -4.83 8.14
N TYR A 306 -16.79 -3.64 7.59
CA TYR A 306 -17.83 -2.69 7.17
C TYR A 306 -18.79 -3.32 6.16
N TYR A 307 -18.26 -3.91 5.08
CA TYR A 307 -19.09 -4.52 4.05
C TYR A 307 -19.83 -5.76 4.56
N LEU A 308 -19.21 -6.60 5.38
CA LEU A 308 -19.89 -7.77 5.96
C LEU A 308 -21.01 -7.38 6.91
N LEU A 309 -20.80 -6.36 7.76
CA LEU A 309 -21.83 -5.88 8.69
C LEU A 309 -23.04 -5.26 7.96
N ARG A 310 -22.83 -4.71 6.76
CA ARG A 310 -23.93 -4.20 5.91
C ARG A 310 -24.61 -5.26 5.05
N ASN A 311 -24.04 -6.46 4.96
CA ASN A 311 -24.55 -7.55 4.12
C ASN A 311 -24.80 -8.82 4.96
N PRO A 312 -25.98 -8.94 5.63
CA PRO A 312 -26.28 -10.07 6.50
C PRO A 312 -26.20 -11.44 5.81
N LYS A 313 -26.54 -11.49 4.51
CA LYS A 313 -26.43 -12.72 3.70
C LYS A 313 -24.98 -13.18 3.56
N ALA A 314 -24.07 -12.26 3.20
CA ALA A 314 -22.64 -12.52 3.10
C ALA A 314 -22.06 -12.95 4.46
N MET A 315 -22.45 -12.26 5.54
CA MET A 315 -22.04 -12.60 6.90
C MET A 315 -22.49 -14.02 7.30
N ALA A 316 -23.71 -14.43 6.92
CA ALA A 316 -24.21 -15.77 7.20
C ALA A 316 -23.36 -16.84 6.47
N VAL A 317 -23.11 -16.66 5.18
CA VAL A 317 -22.29 -17.61 4.39
C VAL A 317 -20.87 -17.75 4.95
N LEU A 318 -20.22 -16.64 5.34
CA LEU A 318 -18.90 -16.71 5.96
C LEU A 318 -18.91 -17.43 7.31
N ARG A 319 -19.94 -17.20 8.13
CA ARG A 319 -20.07 -17.89 9.41
C ARG A 319 -20.26 -19.38 9.20
N ASP A 320 -21.07 -19.78 8.22
CA ASP A 320 -21.29 -21.19 7.89
C ASP A 320 -20.00 -21.85 7.39
N GLU A 321 -19.21 -21.17 6.54
CA GLU A 321 -17.91 -21.65 6.08
C GLU A 321 -16.93 -21.87 7.24
N ILE A 322 -16.80 -20.87 8.12
CA ILE A 322 -15.92 -20.96 9.30
C ILE A 322 -16.41 -22.05 10.26
N ASP A 323 -17.70 -22.14 10.51
CA ASP A 323 -18.28 -23.12 11.43
C ASP A 323 -18.11 -24.55 10.93
N HIS A 324 -18.24 -24.76 9.61
CA HIS A 324 -17.95 -26.05 8.99
C HIS A 324 -16.47 -26.43 9.15
N LEU A 325 -15.54 -25.49 8.93
CA LEU A 325 -14.11 -25.75 9.15
C LEU A 325 -13.82 -26.12 10.61
N LEU A 326 -14.35 -25.37 11.58
CA LEU A 326 -14.17 -25.66 12.99
C LEU A 326 -14.73 -27.05 13.36
N GLN A 327 -15.93 -27.40 12.89
CA GLN A 327 -16.52 -28.72 13.12
C GLN A 327 -15.69 -29.85 12.53
N SER A 328 -15.24 -29.70 11.27
CA SER A 328 -14.43 -30.70 10.57
C SER A 328 -13.07 -30.96 11.23
N THR A 329 -12.54 -29.97 11.94
CA THR A 329 -11.25 -30.03 12.65
C THR A 329 -11.40 -30.35 14.14
N GLY A 330 -12.62 -30.63 14.60
CA GLY A 330 -12.91 -30.95 16.01
C GLY A 330 -12.79 -29.75 16.96
N GLN A 331 -12.68 -28.52 16.43
CA GLN A 331 -12.57 -27.29 17.20
C GLN A 331 -13.96 -26.79 17.59
N LYS A 332 -14.15 -26.43 18.86
CA LYS A 332 -15.45 -25.99 19.39
C LYS A 332 -15.40 -24.56 19.88
N LYS A 333 -16.51 -23.83 19.65
CA LYS A 333 -16.78 -22.54 20.32
C LYS A 333 -17.09 -22.84 21.80
N GLY A 334 -16.36 -22.22 22.73
CA GLY A 334 -16.55 -22.44 24.17
C GLY A 334 -15.81 -21.42 25.02
N PRO A 335 -15.94 -21.49 26.36
CA PRO A 335 -15.18 -20.64 27.27
C PRO A 335 -13.69 -21.03 27.20
N GLY A 336 -12.92 -20.24 26.45
CA GLY A 336 -11.50 -20.44 26.17
C GLY A 336 -11.19 -20.33 24.68
N PHE A 337 -10.11 -19.64 24.31
CA PHE A 337 -9.72 -19.50 22.91
C PHE A 337 -8.87 -20.72 22.51
N SER A 338 -9.51 -21.80 22.06
CA SER A 338 -8.84 -23.04 21.63
C SER A 338 -8.75 -23.20 20.11
N ILE A 339 -8.91 -22.08 19.38
CA ILE A 339 -8.85 -22.07 17.92
C ILE A 339 -7.40 -22.07 17.45
N TYR A 340 -7.03 -23.07 16.67
CA TYR A 340 -5.76 -23.17 15.96
C TYR A 340 -6.03 -23.51 14.49
N LEU A 341 -5.57 -22.64 13.59
CA LEU A 341 -5.77 -22.81 12.16
C LEU A 341 -4.42 -22.94 11.47
N THR A 342 -4.24 -24.02 10.70
CA THR A 342 -3.08 -24.15 9.83
C THR A 342 -3.25 -23.27 8.59
N ARG A 343 -2.16 -23.08 7.84
CA ARG A 343 -2.20 -22.36 6.58
C ARG A 343 -3.13 -23.02 5.56
N GLU A 344 -3.08 -24.34 5.43
CA GLU A 344 -3.92 -25.08 4.49
C GLU A 344 -5.40 -24.94 4.83
N GLN A 345 -5.73 -24.89 6.13
CA GLN A 345 -7.09 -24.66 6.61
C GLN A 345 -7.57 -23.25 6.27
N LEU A 346 -6.72 -22.23 6.46
CA LEU A 346 -7.04 -20.86 6.06
C LEU A 346 -7.19 -20.71 4.54
N ASP A 347 -6.31 -21.34 3.77
CA ASP A 347 -6.36 -21.36 2.30
C ASP A 347 -7.62 -22.09 1.76
N SER A 348 -8.27 -22.92 2.58
CA SER A 348 -9.53 -23.60 2.24
C SER A 348 -10.79 -22.75 2.40
N LEU A 349 -10.69 -21.58 3.07
CA LEU A 349 -11.81 -20.66 3.30
C LEU A 349 -12.04 -19.77 2.05
N VAL A 350 -12.64 -20.34 1.02
CA VAL A 350 -12.82 -19.71 -0.30
C VAL A 350 -13.71 -18.47 -0.28
N TYR A 351 -14.75 -18.42 0.55
CA TYR A 351 -15.61 -17.24 0.67
C TYR A 351 -14.92 -16.14 1.47
N LEU A 352 -14.15 -16.49 2.50
CA LEU A 352 -13.30 -15.54 3.22
C LEU A 352 -12.23 -14.93 2.29
N GLU A 353 -11.55 -15.76 1.50
CA GLU A 353 -10.59 -15.31 0.48
C GLU A 353 -11.29 -14.35 -0.50
N SER A 354 -12.44 -14.75 -1.05
CA SER A 354 -13.21 -13.92 -1.98
C SER A 354 -13.60 -12.57 -1.37
N THR A 355 -14.00 -12.55 -0.10
CA THR A 355 -14.35 -11.31 0.61
C THR A 355 -13.15 -10.37 0.70
N ILE A 356 -11.97 -10.89 1.07
CA ILE A 356 -10.75 -10.10 1.16
C ILE A 356 -10.34 -9.56 -0.21
N LEU A 357 -10.41 -10.40 -1.25
CA LEU A 357 -10.08 -9.98 -2.62
C LEU A 357 -11.03 -8.91 -3.13
N GLU A 358 -12.32 -9.02 -2.85
CA GLU A 358 -13.33 -8.04 -3.27
C GLU A 358 -13.19 -6.70 -2.53
N VAL A 359 -12.85 -6.75 -1.24
CA VAL A 359 -12.49 -5.54 -0.47
C VAL A 359 -11.27 -4.85 -1.09
N LEU A 360 -10.25 -5.62 -1.48
CA LEU A 360 -9.06 -5.07 -2.13
C LEU A 360 -9.38 -4.52 -3.53
N ARG A 361 -10.32 -5.13 -4.27
CA ARG A 361 -10.81 -4.61 -5.54
C ARG A 361 -11.39 -3.21 -5.37
N LEU A 362 -12.35 -3.07 -4.44
CA LEU A 362 -13.14 -1.86 -4.21
C LEU A 362 -12.36 -0.72 -3.55
N CYS A 363 -11.45 -1.05 -2.64
CA CYS A 363 -10.88 -0.06 -1.72
C CYS A 363 -9.40 0.25 -1.98
N SER A 364 -8.75 -0.46 -2.91
CA SER A 364 -7.34 -0.25 -3.18
C SER A 364 -7.11 0.72 -4.34
N PHE A 365 -6.37 1.79 -4.05
CA PHE A 365 -6.08 2.89 -4.99
C PHE A 365 -4.60 2.96 -5.37
N SER A 366 -3.94 1.81 -5.49
CA SER A 366 -2.48 1.74 -5.60
C SER A 366 -2.02 1.86 -7.04
N GLY A 367 -1.09 2.78 -7.26
CA GLY A 367 -0.35 2.89 -8.52
C GLY A 367 1.01 2.21 -8.44
N ILE A 368 1.42 1.58 -9.54
CA ILE A 368 2.76 0.97 -9.65
C ILE A 368 3.66 1.94 -10.40
N PHE A 369 4.48 2.67 -9.64
CA PHE A 369 5.34 3.72 -10.17
C PHE A 369 6.61 3.16 -10.82
N ARG A 370 7.06 3.80 -11.88
CA ARG A 370 8.37 3.60 -12.50
C ARG A 370 8.98 4.95 -12.86
N PHE A 371 10.28 5.11 -12.63
CA PHE A 371 11.04 6.28 -13.03
C PHE A 371 11.68 6.06 -14.39
N VAL A 372 11.49 7.00 -15.31
CA VAL A 372 12.05 6.95 -16.67
C VAL A 372 13.51 7.38 -16.62
N GLN A 373 14.44 6.44 -16.84
CA GLN A 373 15.88 6.68 -16.69
C GLN A 373 16.50 7.43 -17.88
N GLU A 374 15.93 7.26 -19.07
CA GLU A 374 16.33 7.86 -20.33
C GLU A 374 15.12 8.02 -21.25
N ASP A 375 15.20 8.92 -22.23
CA ASP A 375 14.14 9.08 -23.23
C ASP A 375 13.89 7.72 -23.92
N LEU A 376 12.64 7.29 -23.95
CA LEU A 376 12.25 5.92 -24.31
C LEU A 376 10.96 5.91 -25.12
N THR A 377 10.92 5.17 -26.22
CA THR A 377 9.66 4.81 -26.88
C THR A 377 9.22 3.44 -26.40
N LEU A 378 8.00 3.37 -25.85
CA LEU A 378 7.32 2.11 -25.59
C LEU A 378 6.52 1.73 -26.83
N HIS A 379 6.84 0.59 -27.41
CA HIS A 379 6.06 -0.01 -28.49
C HIS A 379 4.87 -0.75 -27.87
N LEU A 380 3.68 -0.17 -27.99
CA LEU A 380 2.44 -0.74 -27.49
C LEU A 380 1.59 -1.19 -28.69
N GLU A 381 0.73 -2.18 -28.50
CA GLU A 381 -0.03 -2.80 -29.60
C GLU A 381 -0.88 -1.79 -30.38
N SER A 382 -1.39 -0.76 -29.70
CA SER A 382 -2.25 0.27 -30.29
C SER A 382 -1.49 1.50 -30.81
N GLN A 383 -0.38 1.88 -30.17
CA GLN A 383 0.42 3.05 -30.55
C GLN A 383 1.80 3.09 -29.87
N ASP A 384 2.78 3.71 -30.54
CA ASP A 384 4.05 4.06 -29.90
C ASP A 384 3.86 5.19 -28.87
N CYS A 385 4.47 5.04 -27.70
CA CYS A 385 4.41 6.01 -26.62
C CYS A 385 5.81 6.48 -26.21
N CYS A 386 6.17 7.71 -26.60
CA CYS A 386 7.42 8.34 -26.18
C CYS A 386 7.32 8.88 -24.74
N LEU A 387 8.32 8.53 -23.92
CA LEU A 387 8.48 8.91 -22.53
C LEU A 387 9.78 9.69 -22.35
N ARG A 388 9.78 10.73 -21.52
CA ARG A 388 10.98 11.52 -21.24
C ARG A 388 11.69 11.04 -20.00
N LYS A 389 13.02 11.08 -20.05
CA LYS A 389 13.90 10.99 -18.89
C LYS A 389 13.42 11.94 -17.78
N GLY A 390 13.34 11.42 -16.57
CA GLY A 390 12.96 12.19 -15.39
C GLY A 390 11.46 12.16 -15.05
N ASP A 391 10.62 11.65 -15.95
CA ASP A 391 9.19 11.46 -15.70
C ASP A 391 8.92 10.19 -14.89
N PHE A 392 7.67 10.07 -14.44
CA PHE A 392 7.14 8.81 -13.91
C PHE A 392 6.16 8.18 -14.89
N VAL A 393 6.14 6.85 -14.90
CA VAL A 393 5.06 6.05 -15.48
C VAL A 393 4.36 5.34 -14.34
N VAL A 394 3.03 5.29 -14.40
CA VAL A 394 2.20 4.60 -13.41
C VAL A 394 1.26 3.65 -14.12
N ILE A 395 1.36 2.36 -13.79
CA ILE A 395 0.28 1.42 -14.02
C ILE A 395 -0.75 1.66 -12.92
N PHE A 396 -2.02 1.86 -13.29
CA PHE A 396 -3.08 2.23 -12.36
C PHE A 396 -4.28 1.27 -12.40
N PRO A 397 -4.14 0.08 -11.77
CA PRO A 397 -5.19 -0.94 -11.75
C PRO A 397 -6.55 -0.54 -11.15
N PRO A 398 -6.70 0.47 -10.27
CA PRO A 398 -8.01 0.84 -9.74
C PRO A 398 -9.05 1.18 -10.81
N ILE A 399 -8.63 1.66 -11.99
CA ILE A 399 -9.55 1.88 -13.11
C ILE A 399 -10.11 0.55 -13.63
N LEU A 400 -9.23 -0.43 -13.81
CA LEU A 400 -9.60 -1.79 -14.21
C LEU A 400 -10.49 -2.49 -13.18
N HIS A 401 -10.20 -2.27 -11.90
CA HIS A 401 -10.98 -2.85 -10.80
C HIS A 401 -12.42 -2.35 -10.77
N HIS A 402 -12.69 -1.15 -11.29
CA HIS A 402 -14.01 -0.54 -11.38
C HIS A 402 -14.58 -0.58 -12.81
N ASP A 403 -14.01 -1.38 -13.70
CA ASP A 403 -14.45 -1.48 -15.08
C ASP A 403 -15.72 -2.35 -15.18
N PRO A 404 -16.87 -1.79 -15.64
CA PRO A 404 -18.11 -2.54 -15.80
C PRO A 404 -18.05 -3.60 -16.92
N GLU A 405 -17.07 -3.54 -17.83
CA GLU A 405 -16.86 -4.59 -18.84
C GLU A 405 -16.21 -5.84 -18.24
N ILE A 406 -15.57 -5.70 -17.06
CA ILE A 406 -14.86 -6.78 -16.37
C ILE A 406 -15.62 -7.25 -15.14
N PHE A 407 -16.21 -6.34 -14.36
CA PHE A 407 -16.93 -6.65 -13.13
C PHE A 407 -18.38 -6.16 -13.22
N GLU A 408 -19.34 -7.09 -13.19
CA GLU A 408 -20.76 -6.76 -13.08
C GLU A 408 -21.00 -5.95 -11.79
N ALA A 409 -21.63 -4.77 -11.86
CA ALA A 409 -21.81 -3.87 -10.70
C ALA A 409 -20.49 -3.50 -9.96
N PRO A 410 -19.57 -2.77 -10.62
CA PRO A 410 -18.21 -2.54 -10.13
C PRO A 410 -18.12 -1.78 -8.79
N ASP A 411 -19.16 -1.06 -8.38
CA ASP A 411 -19.18 -0.30 -7.13
C ASP A 411 -19.80 -1.06 -5.94
N GLY A 412 -20.31 -2.27 -6.17
CA GLY A 412 -20.87 -3.15 -5.16
C GLY A 412 -19.89 -4.22 -4.69
N LEU A 413 -20.08 -4.75 -3.48
CA LEU A 413 -19.41 -5.97 -3.04
C LEU A 413 -20.07 -7.17 -3.74
N LEU A 414 -19.36 -7.78 -4.68
CA LEU A 414 -19.77 -9.06 -5.26
C LEU A 414 -19.42 -10.19 -4.30
N PHE A 415 -20.45 -10.86 -3.81
CA PHE A 415 -20.30 -12.05 -2.99
C PHE A 415 -20.54 -13.27 -3.86
N SER A 416 -19.53 -13.64 -4.65
CA SER A 416 -19.56 -14.79 -5.55
C SER A 416 -18.61 -15.88 -5.05
N SER A 417 -18.97 -17.15 -5.21
CA SER A 417 -17.99 -18.24 -5.03
C SER A 417 -16.87 -18.11 -6.06
N ARG A 418 -15.65 -18.57 -5.74
CA ARG A 418 -14.48 -18.58 -6.64
C ARG A 418 -14.79 -19.14 -8.04
N THR A 419 -15.81 -19.98 -8.15
CA THR A 419 -16.34 -20.61 -9.38
C THR A 419 -17.16 -19.69 -10.29
N GLN A 420 -17.50 -18.48 -9.86
CA GLN A 420 -18.23 -17.47 -10.64
C GLN A 420 -17.34 -16.31 -11.08
N MET A 421 -16.10 -16.23 -10.58
CA MET A 421 -15.14 -15.23 -11.04
C MET A 421 -14.43 -15.74 -12.29
N SER A 422 -14.36 -14.93 -13.35
CA SER A 422 -13.61 -15.31 -14.54
C SER A 422 -12.11 -15.40 -14.24
N ASP A 423 -11.36 -16.20 -15.00
CA ASP A 423 -9.90 -16.28 -14.90
C ASP A 423 -9.26 -14.88 -15.04
N CYS A 424 -9.88 -13.99 -15.81
CA CYS A 424 -9.44 -12.60 -15.99
C CYS A 424 -9.61 -11.76 -14.72
N GLN A 425 -10.72 -11.90 -14.00
CA GLN A 425 -10.96 -11.26 -12.70
C GLN A 425 -10.00 -11.79 -11.64
N LEU A 426 -9.79 -13.11 -11.59
CA LEU A 426 -8.84 -13.73 -10.67
C LEU A 426 -7.40 -13.31 -10.96
N LEU A 427 -7.02 -13.20 -12.24
CA LEU A 427 -5.70 -12.72 -12.65
C LEU A 427 -5.49 -11.25 -12.30
N CYS A 428 -6.51 -10.39 -12.47
CA CYS A 428 -6.48 -8.99 -12.05
C CYS A 428 -6.23 -8.87 -10.54
N LEU A 429 -7.03 -9.58 -9.73
CA LEU A 429 -6.95 -9.50 -8.26
C LEU A 429 -5.71 -10.18 -7.69
N ARG A 430 -5.23 -11.28 -8.29
CA ARG A 430 -4.01 -11.98 -7.86
C ARG A 430 -2.73 -11.27 -8.30
N LYS A 431 -2.65 -10.76 -9.54
CA LYS A 431 -1.50 -9.95 -9.96
C LYS A 431 -1.41 -8.67 -9.13
N TYR A 432 -2.55 -8.07 -8.78
CA TYR A 432 -2.59 -6.90 -7.92
C TYR A 432 -2.19 -7.21 -6.46
N SER A 433 -2.77 -8.22 -5.81
CA SER A 433 -2.44 -8.57 -4.43
C SER A 433 -1.01 -9.09 -4.24
N SER A 434 -0.40 -9.68 -5.28
CA SER A 434 1.01 -10.09 -5.30
C SER A 434 1.97 -8.92 -5.63
N GLN A 435 1.64 -8.02 -6.56
CA GLN A 435 2.45 -6.82 -6.82
C GLN A 435 2.40 -5.83 -5.66
N PHE A 436 1.27 -5.72 -4.95
CA PHE A 436 1.11 -4.82 -3.83
C PHE A 436 1.86 -5.30 -2.57
N ARG A 437 1.82 -6.62 -2.28
CA ARG A 437 2.71 -7.24 -1.27
C ARG A 437 4.19 -7.03 -1.60
N ASN A 438 4.53 -6.99 -2.88
CA ASN A 438 5.92 -6.94 -3.33
C ASN A 438 6.47 -5.52 -3.51
N SER A 439 5.71 -4.53 -3.99
CA SER A 439 6.36 -3.30 -4.48
C SER A 439 6.95 -2.46 -3.35
N LEU A 440 6.21 -2.14 -2.28
CA LEU A 440 6.73 -1.25 -1.24
C LEU A 440 7.86 -1.87 -0.40
N LEU A 441 7.84 -3.20 -0.24
CA LEU A 441 8.84 -3.92 0.54
C LEU A 441 10.05 -4.36 -0.31
N THR A 442 9.86 -4.88 -1.52
CA THR A 442 10.87 -5.74 -2.16
C THR A 442 11.70 -5.10 -3.26
N GLY A 443 11.42 -3.84 -3.64
CA GLY A 443 12.21 -3.07 -4.63
C GLY A 443 12.37 -3.71 -6.02
N LYS A 444 11.77 -4.88 -6.29
CA LYS A 444 11.90 -5.65 -7.53
C LYS A 444 10.58 -5.75 -8.27
N THR A 445 10.70 -5.83 -9.59
CA THR A 445 9.60 -6.10 -10.51
C THR A 445 9.24 -7.59 -10.41
N SER A 446 8.16 -7.88 -9.67
CA SER A 446 7.40 -9.14 -9.73
C SER A 446 8.23 -10.43 -9.81
N LYS A 447 8.63 -10.97 -8.66
CA LYS A 447 8.63 -12.41 -8.43
C LYS A 447 7.67 -12.69 -7.29
N CYS A 448 6.71 -13.59 -7.50
CA CYS A 448 5.74 -14.01 -6.49
C CYS A 448 6.44 -14.23 -5.15
N LEU A 449 6.01 -13.48 -4.13
CA LEU A 449 6.28 -13.83 -2.75
C LEU A 449 4.93 -14.32 -2.22
N SER A 450 4.83 -15.62 -1.93
CA SER A 450 3.62 -16.40 -1.59
C SER A 450 2.70 -16.85 -2.75
N HIS A 451 3.02 -17.98 -3.40
CA HIS A 451 2.18 -19.20 -3.38
C HIS A 451 2.81 -20.35 -4.17
N SER A 452 2.79 -21.52 -3.55
CA SER A 452 2.77 -22.83 -4.17
C SER A 452 1.36 -23.13 -4.66
N SER A 453 1.20 -23.44 -5.95
CA SER A 453 0.08 -24.23 -6.46
C SER A 453 0.64 -25.29 -7.41
N PRO A 454 0.07 -26.51 -7.44
CA PRO A 454 0.59 -27.59 -8.26
C PRO A 454 0.38 -27.28 -9.74
N ALA A 455 1.37 -27.62 -10.54
CA ALA A 455 1.26 -27.61 -11.99
C ALA A 455 0.05 -28.45 -12.43
N SER A 456 -0.94 -27.81 -13.05
CA SER A 456 -1.89 -28.50 -13.93
C SER A 456 -1.55 -28.07 -15.35
N GLY A 457 -1.39 -29.09 -16.20
CA GLY A 457 -0.75 -28.99 -17.50
C GLY A 457 -1.62 -28.36 -18.59
N ASN A 458 -0.93 -28.13 -19.73
CA ASN A 458 -1.43 -27.77 -21.05
C ASN A 458 -2.95 -27.81 -21.26
N GLN A 459 -3.54 -26.65 -21.54
CA GLN A 459 -4.65 -26.58 -22.48
C GLN A 459 -4.64 -25.28 -23.27
N GLU A 460 -4.87 -25.43 -24.56
CA GLU A 460 -4.65 -24.49 -25.66
C GLU A 460 -5.52 -23.24 -25.59
N LYS A 461 -4.99 -22.17 -26.21
CA LYS A 461 -5.71 -20.96 -26.62
C LYS A 461 -7.07 -21.31 -27.24
N ARG A 462 -8.14 -20.74 -26.71
CA ARG A 462 -9.33 -20.44 -27.51
C ARG A 462 -9.55 -18.94 -27.52
N ASP A 463 -9.61 -18.42 -28.73
CA ASP A 463 -9.82 -17.03 -29.07
C ASP A 463 -11.21 -16.57 -28.62
N CYS A 464 -11.27 -15.45 -27.89
CA CYS A 464 -12.51 -14.72 -27.64
C CYS A 464 -12.75 -13.72 -28.79
N THR A 465 -13.27 -14.23 -29.92
CA THR A 465 -13.93 -13.41 -30.94
C THR A 465 -15.08 -14.22 -31.51
N GLY A 466 -16.30 -13.70 -31.37
CA GLY A 466 -17.50 -14.38 -31.84
C GLY A 466 -18.78 -13.67 -31.42
N SER A 467 -19.03 -12.52 -32.04
CA SER A 467 -20.37 -11.93 -32.13
C SER A 467 -21.24 -12.81 -33.04
N GLU A 468 -22.29 -13.42 -32.50
CA GLU A 468 -23.40 -13.93 -33.31
C GLU A 468 -24.70 -13.25 -32.87
N SER A 469 -25.19 -12.43 -33.80
CA SER A 469 -26.52 -11.83 -33.85
C SER A 469 -27.59 -12.92 -33.93
N LEU A 470 -28.52 -12.95 -32.99
CA LEU A 470 -29.77 -13.70 -33.10
C LEU A 470 -30.88 -12.76 -33.57
N ASP A 471 -31.18 -12.87 -34.86
CA ASP A 471 -32.37 -12.33 -35.52
C ASP A 471 -33.63 -12.86 -34.82
N GLN A 472 -34.52 -11.94 -34.45
CA GLN A 472 -35.91 -12.23 -34.12
C GLN A 472 -36.67 -12.50 -35.41
N THR A 473 -37.22 -13.71 -35.55
CA THR A 473 -38.30 -13.99 -36.49
C THR A 473 -39.52 -14.51 -35.74
N ASP A 474 -40.61 -13.78 -35.94
CA ASP A 474 -41.97 -14.07 -35.52
C ASP A 474 -42.44 -15.46 -35.98
N GLY A 475 -43.18 -16.14 -35.11
CA GLY A 475 -43.80 -17.43 -35.42
C GLY A 475 -44.95 -17.76 -34.47
N MET A 476 -46.13 -17.24 -34.79
CA MET A 476 -47.44 -17.60 -34.24
C MET A 476 -47.59 -19.11 -34.00
N CYS A 477 -48.15 -19.49 -32.85
CA CYS A 477 -48.97 -20.71 -32.74
C CYS A 477 -50.14 -20.46 -31.77
N SER A 478 -51.32 -20.35 -32.37
CA SER A 478 -52.64 -20.44 -31.75
C SER A 478 -52.89 -21.85 -31.19
N GLY A 479 -53.67 -21.93 -30.11
CA GLY A 479 -53.89 -23.15 -29.34
C GLY A 479 -54.76 -24.24 -29.97
N ARG A 480 -54.93 -25.32 -29.19
CA ARG A 480 -56.20 -26.06 -29.11
C ARG A 480 -56.23 -26.96 -27.87
N ASP A 481 -57.40 -26.97 -27.24
CA ASP A 481 -57.84 -27.80 -26.13
C ASP A 481 -57.73 -29.31 -26.40
N THR A 482 -57.27 -30.09 -25.42
CA THR A 482 -58.03 -31.13 -24.66
C THR A 482 -57.09 -31.91 -23.76
#